data_AF-A0AAF5PW78-F1
#
_entry.id   AF-A0AAF5PW78-F1
#
_cell.length_a   1.000
_cell.length_b   1.000
_cell.length_c   1.000
_cell.angle_alpha   90.00
_cell.angle_beta   90.00
_cell.angle_gamma   90.00
#
_symmetry.space_group_name_H-M   'P 1'
#
loop_
_entity.id
_entity.type
_entity.pdbx_description
1 polymer ?
#
loop_
_entity_poly.entity_id
_entity_poly.type
_entity_poly.pdbx_seq_one_letter_code
_entity_poly.pdbx_strand_id
1 'polypeptide(L)'
;MNQTIATSEDALVNLGNEIVKELDLKSEFRSNFIIVLGVADAKKVFIQTGQDLELPDDFLSSTFRKYDNLFNVRNHMEGLNDVITEMARKIIDHLNVSVVLNI
;
A
#
# COMPACT_ATOMS: atom_id res chain seq x y z
N MET A 1 -6.87 -28.76 0.55
CA MET A 1 -8.00 -27.82 0.71
C MET A 1 -7.72 -26.67 -0.24
N ASN A 2 -8.54 -26.48 -1.27
CA ASN A 2 -8.41 -25.31 -2.14
C ASN A 2 -9.11 -24.15 -1.43
N GLN A 3 -8.32 -23.18 -0.97
CA GLN A 3 -8.86 -21.94 -0.47
C GLN A 3 -9.36 -21.15 -1.69
N THR A 4 -10.68 -20.96 -1.78
CA THR A 4 -11.26 -20.03 -2.75
C THR A 4 -10.99 -18.62 -2.24
N ILE A 5 -9.98 -17.95 -2.81
CA ILE A 5 -9.69 -16.55 -2.51
C ILE A 5 -10.63 -15.71 -3.36
N ALA A 6 -11.64 -15.11 -2.72
CA ALA A 6 -12.51 -14.15 -3.37
C ALA A 6 -11.70 -12.88 -3.66
N THR A 7 -11.41 -12.63 -4.94
CA THR A 7 -10.67 -11.45 -5.42
C THR A 7 -11.61 -10.32 -5.83
N SER A 8 -12.64 -10.04 -5.01
CA SER A 8 -13.43 -8.81 -5.15
C SER A 8 -12.74 -7.63 -4.47
N GLU A 9 -12.98 -6.41 -4.95
CA GLU A 9 -12.45 -5.19 -4.31
C GLU A 9 -12.95 -5.05 -2.87
N ASP A 10 -14.19 -5.45 -2.61
CA ASP A 10 -14.77 -5.49 -1.26
C ASP A 10 -13.99 -6.43 -0.32
N ALA A 11 -13.50 -7.56 -0.81
CA ALA A 11 -12.71 -8.49 0.00
C ALA A 11 -11.36 -7.88 0.41
N LEU A 12 -10.74 -7.09 -0.48
CA LEU A 12 -9.48 -6.40 -0.20
C LEU A 12 -9.66 -5.25 0.79
N VAL A 13 -10.77 -4.50 0.65
CA VAL A 13 -11.14 -3.45 1.61
C VAL A 13 -11.39 -4.04 2.99
N ASN A 14 -12.12 -5.16 3.07
CA ASN A 14 -12.37 -5.85 4.33
C ASN A 14 -11.08 -6.36 4.99
N LEU A 15 -10.19 -6.98 4.20
CA LEU A 15 -8.88 -7.42 4.69
C LEU A 15 -8.05 -6.24 5.22
N GLY A 16 -8.01 -5.12 4.50
CA GLY A 16 -7.33 -3.91 4.95
C GLY A 16 -7.89 -3.41 6.29
N ASN A 17 -9.21 -3.37 6.44
CA ASN A 17 -9.87 -2.97 7.69
C ASN A 17 -9.59 -3.93 8.86
N GLU A 18 -9.51 -5.24 8.60
CA GLU A 18 -9.12 -6.24 9.61
C GLU A 18 -7.69 -6.00 10.09
N ILE A 19 -6.74 -5.80 9.17
CA ILE A 19 -5.34 -5.50 9.51
C ILE A 19 -5.23 -4.22 10.35
N VAL A 20 -5.95 -3.16 9.96
CA VAL A 20 -5.99 -1.89 10.71
C VAL A 20 -6.47 -2.11 12.13
N LYS A 21 -7.48 -2.96 12.32
CA LYS A 21 -8.05 -3.27 13.63
C LYS A 21 -7.12 -4.16 14.47
N GLU A 22 -6.54 -5.20 13.88
CA GLU A 22 -5.66 -6.13 14.58
C GLU A 22 -4.36 -5.46 15.06
N LEU A 23 -3.81 -4.56 14.25
CA LEU A 23 -2.58 -3.83 14.55
C LEU A 23 -2.84 -2.50 15.29
N ASP A 24 -4.09 -2.19 15.61
CA ASP A 24 -4.51 -0.95 16.29
C ASP A 24 -3.96 0.33 15.63
N LEU A 25 -3.92 0.34 14.29
CA LEU A 25 -3.32 1.43 13.48
C LEU A 25 -4.14 2.73 13.51
N LYS A 26 -5.34 2.68 14.09
CA LYS A 26 -6.23 3.84 14.30
C LYS A 26 -6.26 4.33 15.74
N SER A 27 -5.38 3.83 16.62
CA SER A 27 -5.27 4.34 17.98
C SER A 27 -4.95 5.84 18.02
N GLU A 28 -5.47 6.53 19.04
CA GLU A 28 -5.61 8.00 19.21
C GLU A 28 -4.36 8.87 18.96
N PHE A 29 -3.18 8.27 18.76
CA PHE A 29 -1.92 9.02 18.64
C PHE A 29 -1.19 8.89 17.30
N ARG A 30 -1.60 7.99 16.38
CA ARG A 30 -0.82 7.72 15.14
C ARG A 30 -1.66 7.13 13.98
N SER A 31 -2.71 7.80 13.48
CA SER A 31 -3.38 7.38 12.22
C SER A 31 -2.57 7.83 10.98
N ASN A 32 -1.24 7.71 11.03
CA ASN A 32 -0.30 8.11 9.99
C ASN A 32 0.36 6.88 9.34
N PHE A 33 -0.46 5.94 8.85
CA PHE A 33 0.01 4.68 8.29
C PHE A 33 -0.20 4.60 6.77
N ILE A 34 0.51 3.66 6.16
CA ILE A 34 0.24 3.17 4.82
C ILE A 34 0.27 1.65 4.87
N ILE A 35 -0.76 1.02 4.31
CA ILE A 35 -0.82 -0.40 4.02
C ILE A 35 -0.69 -0.58 2.51
N VAL A 36 0.23 -1.43 2.07
CA VAL A 36 0.37 -1.86 0.67
C VAL A 36 0.20 -3.37 0.62
N LEU A 37 -0.85 -3.86 -0.04
CA LEU A 37 -1.14 -5.28 -0.21
C LEU A 37 -1.00 -5.66 -1.67
N GLY A 38 -0.06 -6.55 -1.96
CA GLY A 38 0.06 -7.16 -3.28
C GLY A 38 -0.66 -8.50 -3.35
N VAL A 39 -1.65 -8.63 -4.23
CA VAL A 39 -2.41 -9.87 -4.42
C VAL A 39 -2.00 -10.52 -5.72
N ALA A 40 -1.08 -11.49 -5.62
CA ALA A 40 -0.47 -12.15 -6.77
C ALA A 40 -1.50 -12.77 -7.72
N ASP A 41 -2.47 -13.52 -7.18
CA ASP A 41 -3.49 -14.22 -7.97
C ASP A 41 -4.46 -13.25 -8.67
N ALA A 42 -4.77 -12.12 -8.03
CA ALA A 42 -5.64 -11.08 -8.59
C ALA A 42 -4.91 -10.18 -9.57
N LYS A 43 -3.57 -10.19 -9.54
CA LYS A 43 -2.72 -9.21 -10.19
C LYS A 43 -3.04 -7.77 -9.78
N LYS A 44 -3.43 -7.53 -8.52
CA LYS A 44 -3.84 -6.23 -8.00
C LYS A 44 -2.99 -5.78 -6.82
N VAL A 45 -2.71 -4.48 -6.75
CA VAL A 45 -2.21 -3.82 -5.53
C VAL A 45 -3.38 -3.09 -4.88
N PHE A 46 -3.51 -3.23 -3.56
CA PHE A 46 -4.40 -2.41 -2.74
C PHE A 46 -3.54 -1.52 -1.84
N ILE A 47 -3.89 -0.24 -1.75
CA ILE A 47 -3.20 0.73 -0.89
C ILE A 47 -4.25 1.43 -0.02
N GLN A 48 -3.99 1.49 1.28
CA GLN A 48 -4.83 2.18 2.25
C GLN A 48 -3.95 3.08 3.11
N THR A 49 -4.37 4.33 3.30
CA THR A 49 -3.65 5.32 4.11
C THR A 49 -4.45 5.65 5.36
N GLY A 50 -3.73 6.02 6.42
CA GLY A 50 -4.33 6.61 7.61
C GLY A 50 -4.81 8.03 7.36
N GLN A 51 -5.77 8.49 8.17
CA GLN A 51 -6.43 9.78 7.97
C GLN A 51 -5.54 10.98 8.38
N ASP A 52 -4.56 10.76 9.26
CA ASP A 52 -3.65 11.78 9.75
C ASP A 52 -2.39 11.88 8.86
N LEU A 53 -2.27 11.01 7.85
CA LEU A 53 -1.22 11.10 6.85
C LEU A 53 -1.63 12.09 5.76
N GLU A 54 -1.25 13.36 5.94
CA GLU A 54 -1.44 14.39 4.93
C GLU A 54 -0.57 14.05 3.71
N LEU A 55 -1.22 13.64 2.62
CA LEU A 55 -0.61 13.38 1.32
C LEU A 55 -1.29 14.26 0.27
N PRO A 56 -0.60 14.63 -0.81
CA PRO A 56 -1.22 15.28 -1.95
C PRO A 56 -2.39 14.46 -2.51
N ASP A 57 -3.45 15.12 -2.98
CA ASP A 57 -4.64 14.47 -3.55
C ASP A 57 -4.33 13.53 -4.72
N ASP A 58 -3.24 13.80 -5.45
CA ASP A 58 -2.76 13.02 -6.59
C ASP A 58 -1.68 11.98 -6.22
N PHE A 59 -1.34 11.83 -4.94
CA PHE A 59 -0.27 10.95 -4.48
C PHE A 59 -0.53 9.48 -4.86
N LEU A 60 -1.72 8.98 -4.54
CA LEU A 60 -2.09 7.60 -4.83
C LEU A 60 -2.31 7.39 -6.33
N SER A 61 -3.05 8.29 -6.98
CA SER A 61 -3.38 8.16 -8.41
C SER A 61 -2.15 8.21 -9.31
N SER A 62 -1.16 9.05 -9.01
CA SER A 62 0.12 9.12 -9.74
C SER A 62 0.97 7.87 -9.56
N THR A 63 0.92 7.25 -8.37
CA THR A 63 1.66 6.01 -8.05
C THR A 63 0.98 4.82 -8.72
N PHE A 64 -0.32 4.62 -8.51
CA PHE A 64 -1.08 3.49 -9.04
C PHE A 64 -1.03 3.38 -10.57
N ARG A 65 -1.14 4.50 -11.29
CA ARG A 65 -1.13 4.48 -12.76
C ARG A 65 0.12 3.87 -13.37
N LYS A 66 1.26 3.97 -12.67
CA LYS A 66 2.54 3.39 -13.09
C LYS A 66 2.63 1.88 -12.83
N TYR A 67 1.83 1.39 -11.89
CA TYR A 67 1.91 0.05 -11.32
C TYR A 67 0.68 -0.82 -11.58
N ASP A 68 -0.27 -0.35 -12.38
CA ASP A 68 -1.45 -1.14 -12.82
C ASP A 68 -1.04 -2.45 -13.56
N ASN A 69 0.20 -2.53 -14.06
CA ASN A 69 0.78 -3.70 -14.70
C ASN A 69 1.78 -4.49 -13.84
N LEU A 70 1.90 -4.21 -12.52
CA LEU A 70 2.95 -4.77 -11.65
C LEU A 70 3.04 -6.30 -11.70
N PHE A 71 1.88 -6.96 -11.75
CA PHE A 71 1.77 -8.41 -11.72
C PHE A 71 1.72 -9.07 -13.10
N ASN A 72 1.83 -8.28 -14.18
CA ASN A 72 2.13 -8.81 -15.51
C ASN A 72 3.64 -9.03 -15.69
N VAL A 73 4.47 -8.51 -14.78
CA VAL A 73 5.91 -8.75 -14.74
C VAL A 73 6.17 -10.10 -14.05
N ARG A 74 7.08 -10.92 -14.60
CA ARG A 74 7.46 -12.23 -14.01
C ARG A 74 7.91 -12.13 -12.54
N ASN A 75 8.41 -10.97 -12.12
CA ASN A 75 8.93 -10.69 -10.79
C ASN A 75 8.00 -9.72 -10.02
N HIS A 76 6.82 -10.17 -9.63
CA HIS A 76 5.86 -9.35 -8.86
C HIS A 76 6.44 -8.80 -7.54
N MET A 77 7.38 -9.52 -6.90
CA MET A 77 8.08 -9.05 -5.70
C MET A 77 9.00 -7.84 -5.97
N GLU A 78 9.63 -7.80 -7.14
CA GLU A 78 10.47 -6.68 -7.58
C GLU A 78 9.61 -5.44 -7.81
N GLY A 79 8.47 -5.62 -8.49
CA GLY A 79 7.51 -4.55 -8.66
C GLY A 79 6.93 -4.06 -7.33
N LEU A 80 6.64 -4.94 -6.37
CA LEU A 80 6.16 -4.53 -5.06
C LEU A 80 7.21 -3.70 -4.30
N ASN A 81 8.48 -4.10 -4.39
CA ASN A 81 9.59 -3.33 -3.84
C ASN A 81 9.73 -1.94 -4.50
N ASP A 82 9.51 -1.84 -5.81
CA ASP A 82 9.51 -0.57 -6.52
C ASP A 82 8.38 0.35 -6.07
N VAL A 83 7.16 -0.18 -5.89
CA VAL A 83 6.01 0.56 -5.36
C VAL A 83 6.34 1.14 -3.99
N ILE A 84 6.83 0.31 -3.08
CA ILE A 84 7.19 0.72 -1.71
C ILE A 84 8.28 1.78 -1.74
N THR A 85 9.32 1.58 -2.57
CA THR A 85 10.44 2.53 -2.70
C THR A 85 9.99 3.89 -3.24
N GLU A 86 9.15 3.91 -4.27
CA GLU A 86 8.63 5.15 -4.84
C GLU A 86 7.72 5.88 -3.84
N MET A 87 6.84 5.16 -3.16
CA MET A 87 5.98 5.74 -2.12
C MET A 87 6.81 6.34 -0.98
N ALA A 88 7.81 5.61 -0.50
CA ALA A 88 8.71 6.10 0.53
C ALA A 88 9.41 7.40 0.09
N ARG A 89 9.93 7.45 -1.14
CA ARG A 89 10.54 8.68 -1.70
C ARG A 89 9.56 9.84 -1.76
N LYS A 90 8.35 9.62 -2.27
CA LYS A 90 7.34 10.69 -2.34
C LYS A 90 6.93 11.20 -0.95
N ILE A 91 6.87 10.32 0.05
CA ILE A 91 6.58 10.71 1.44
C ILE A 91 7.74 11.52 2.03
N ILE A 92 8.98 11.06 1.82
CA ILE A 92 10.21 11.76 2.23
C ILE A 92 10.22 13.18 1.66
N ASP A 93 9.99 13.30 0.36
CA ASP A 93 9.97 14.58 -0.36
C ASP A 93 8.82 15.47 0.15
N HIS A 94 7.62 14.91 0.35
CA HIS A 94 6.44 15.65 0.78
C HIS A 94 6.55 16.16 2.22
N LEU A 95 6.97 15.29 3.14
CA LEU A 95 7.13 15.63 4.55
C LEU A 95 8.44 16.41 4.83
N ASN A 96 9.26 16.60 3.79
CA ASN A 96 10.55 17.29 3.85
C ASN A 96 11.47 16.74 4.97
N VAL A 97 11.39 15.42 5.22
CA VAL A 97 12.15 14.72 6.27
C VAL A 97 13.32 13.99 5.63
N SER A 98 14.49 14.08 6.22
CA SER A 98 15.59 13.16 5.86
C SER A 98 15.35 11.81 6.54
N VAL A 99 14.90 10.81 5.78
CA VAL A 99 14.78 9.43 6.28
C VAL A 99 16.12 8.70 6.07
N VAL A 100 16.74 8.29 7.18
CA VAL A 100 17.84 7.33 7.15
C VAL A 100 17.22 5.93 7.12
N LEU A 101 17.08 5.36 5.91
CA LEU A 101 16.75 3.96 5.73
C LEU A 101 18.02 3.14 5.93
N ASN A 102 18.17 2.53 7.11
CA ASN A 102 19.11 1.42 7.27
C ASN A 102 18.42 0.16 6.73
N ILE A 103 18.86 -0.26 5.55
CA ILE A 103 18.48 -1.52 4.91
C ILE A 103 19.58 -2.55 5.17
#